data_AF-A0A2R6K0M1-F1
#
_entry.id   AF-A0A2R6K0M1-F1
#
_cell.length_a   1.000
_cell.length_b   1.000
_cell.length_c   1.000
_cell.angle_alpha   90.00
_cell.angle_beta   90.00
_cell.angle_gamma   90.00
#
_symmetry.space_group_name_H-M   'P 1'
#
loop_
_entity.id
_entity.type
_entity.pdbx_description
1 polymer ?
#
loop_
_entity_poly.entity_id
_entity_poly.type
_entity_poly.pdbx_seq_one_letter_code
_entity_poly.pdbx_strand_id
1 'polypeptide(L)'
;MPASEASKASPWPLFVALGLAVGEVGVFMGLYPVAVGGLLLFVGSVAGIVQEAGYSERPWRLLAGLGVVLVAVGAWVVTSQTGVNVAAVLGAVDGADTIVLRGFSIAAAGVIALAASAAGVAVVDGDPFAA
;
A
#
# COMPACT_ATOMS: atom_id res chain seq x y z
N MET A 1 -0.68 12.59 43.18
CA MET A 1 -0.90 12.60 41.72
C MET A 1 -0.36 11.28 41.21
N PRO A 2 -1.18 10.24 40.98
CA PRO A 2 -0.65 9.01 40.41
C PRO A 2 -0.05 9.35 39.05
N ALA A 3 1.18 8.90 38.82
CA ALA A 3 1.87 9.09 37.55
C ALA A 3 0.92 8.66 36.43
N SER A 4 0.71 9.54 35.44
CA SER A 4 -0.02 9.16 34.23
C SER A 4 0.59 7.85 33.76
N GLU A 5 -0.21 6.77 33.73
CA GLU A 5 0.14 5.59 32.96
C GLU A 5 0.64 6.13 31.63
N ALA A 6 1.91 5.86 31.30
CA ALA A 6 2.44 6.29 30.02
C ALA A 6 1.53 5.64 28.98
N SER A 7 0.65 6.46 28.38
CA SER A 7 -0.29 6.01 27.36
C SER A 7 0.54 5.26 26.34
N LYS A 8 0.36 3.94 26.29
CA LYS A 8 1.23 3.04 25.54
C LYS A 8 1.19 3.49 24.09
N ALA A 9 2.27 4.13 23.65
CA ALA A 9 2.28 4.79 22.36
C ALA A 9 2.13 3.71 21.28
N SER A 10 1.13 3.89 20.42
CA SER A 10 0.95 3.01 19.27
C SER A 10 2.20 3.08 18.39
N PRO A 11 2.75 1.94 17.94
CA PRO A 11 3.95 1.91 17.11
C PRO A 11 3.66 2.34 15.65
N TRP A 12 2.41 2.29 15.21
CA TRP A 12 2.04 2.50 13.81
C TRP A 12 2.38 3.87 13.21
N PRO A 13 2.22 5.01 13.92
CA PRO A 13 2.57 6.32 13.36
C PRO A 13 4.04 6.41 12.90
N LEU A 14 4.95 5.69 13.56
CA LEU A 14 6.34 5.59 13.13
C LEU A 14 6.47 4.86 11.79
N PHE A 15 5.76 3.74 11.63
CA PHE A 15 5.77 2.97 10.39
C PHE A 15 5.04 3.69 9.24
N VAL A 16 4.03 4.51 9.53
CA VAL A 16 3.42 5.41 8.54
C VAL A 16 4.47 6.39 8.01
N ALA A 17 5.17 7.09 8.90
CA ALA A 17 6.19 8.05 8.51
C ALA A 17 7.34 7.39 7.74
N LEU A 18 7.83 6.24 8.22
CA LEU A 18 8.88 5.47 7.57
C LEU A 18 8.42 4.95 6.21
N GLY A 19 7.20 4.41 6.11
CA GLY A 19 6.63 3.90 4.86
C GLY A 19 6.50 4.98 3.80
N LEU A 20 6.05 6.18 4.19
CA LEU A 20 6.01 7.34 3.30
C LEU A 20 7.41 7.76 2.86
N ALA A 21 8.35 7.93 3.78
CA ALA A 21 9.71 8.35 3.45
C ALA A 21 10.42 7.34 2.52
N VAL A 22 10.34 6.04 2.84
CA VAL A 22 10.95 4.97 2.03
C VAL A 22 10.24 4.83 0.69
N GLY A 23 8.90 4.88 0.68
CA GLY A 23 8.09 4.82 -0.53
C GLY A 23 8.39 5.99 -1.47
N GLU A 24 8.48 7.21 -0.92
CA GLU A 24 8.85 8.42 -1.64
C GLU A 24 10.24 8.28 -2.26
N VAL A 25 11.26 7.93 -1.48
CA VAL A 25 12.61 7.71 -2.00
C VAL A 25 12.61 6.63 -3.09
N GLY A 26 11.86 5.55 -2.90
CA GLY A 26 11.76 4.48 -3.90
C GLY A 26 11.13 4.96 -5.22
N VAL A 27 10.02 5.70 -5.15
CA VAL A 27 9.34 6.25 -6.33
C VAL A 27 10.25 7.28 -7.01
N PHE A 28 10.78 8.26 -6.27
CA PHE A 28 11.60 9.32 -6.84
C PHE A 28 12.91 8.80 -7.43
N MET A 29 13.59 7.86 -6.78
CA MET A 29 14.86 7.29 -7.27
C MET A 29 14.66 6.15 -8.27
N GLY A 30 13.42 5.74 -8.57
CA GLY A 30 13.14 4.62 -9.48
C GLY A 30 13.52 3.25 -8.91
N LEU A 31 13.65 3.12 -7.59
CA LEU A 31 13.97 1.87 -6.91
C LEU A 31 12.68 1.08 -6.67
N TYR A 32 12.29 0.30 -7.68
CA TYR A 32 11.00 -0.40 -7.71
C TYR A 32 10.68 -1.21 -6.43
N PRO A 33 11.57 -2.09 -5.89
CA PRO A 33 11.25 -2.85 -4.68
C PRO A 33 11.11 -1.97 -3.44
N VAL A 34 11.87 -0.87 -3.37
CA VAL A 34 11.86 0.07 -2.25
C VAL A 34 10.55 0.85 -2.23
N ALA A 35 10.10 1.32 -3.41
CA ALA A 35 8.81 2.00 -3.57
C ALA A 35 7.66 1.09 -3.11
N VAL A 36 7.64 -0.15 -3.61
CA VAL A 36 6.61 -1.13 -3.28
C VAL A 36 6.61 -1.44 -1.78
N GLY A 37 7.78 -1.73 -1.19
CA GLY A 37 7.90 -2.02 0.23
C GLY A 37 7.46 -0.85 1.12
N GLY A 38 7.85 0.38 0.80
CA GLY A 38 7.45 1.57 1.54
C GLY A 38 5.95 1.82 1.48
N LEU A 39 5.34 1.70 0.30
CA LEU A 39 3.90 1.83 0.12
C LEU A 39 3.12 0.75 0.88
N LEU A 40 3.58 -0.50 0.85
CA LEU A 40 2.97 -1.61 1.60
C LEU A 40 3.06 -1.39 3.11
N LEU A 41 4.22 -0.94 3.62
CA LEU A 41 4.40 -0.59 5.01
C LEU A 41 3.44 0.54 5.42
N PHE A 42 3.29 1.56 4.58
CA PHE A 42 2.38 2.67 4.80
C PHE A 42 0.91 2.19 4.90
N VAL A 43 0.39 1.50 3.88
CA VAL A 43 -1.03 1.07 3.90
C VAL A 43 -1.33 0.04 4.99
N GLY A 44 -0.38 -0.85 5.27
CA GLY A 44 -0.49 -1.81 6.38
C GLY A 44 -0.55 -1.11 7.73
N SER A 45 0.25 -0.05 7.91
CA SER A 45 0.23 0.75 9.15
C SER A 45 -1.07 1.53 9.33
N VAL A 46 -1.62 2.09 8.25
CA VAL A 46 -2.93 2.76 8.29
C VAL A 46 -4.02 1.75 8.66
N ALA A 47 -4.00 0.55 8.10
CA ALA A 47 -4.93 -0.51 8.47
C ALA A 47 -4.79 -0.90 9.95
N GLY A 48 -3.56 -1.01 10.45
CA GLY A 48 -3.26 -1.27 11.87
C GLY A 48 -3.79 -0.18 12.81
N ILE A 49 -3.62 1.09 12.46
CA ILE A 49 -4.14 2.24 13.24
C ILE A 49 -5.66 2.17 13.36
N VAL A 50 -6.35 1.94 12.24
CA VAL A 50 -7.82 1.90 12.20
C VAL A 50 -8.34 0.70 13.00
N GLN A 51 -7.64 -0.43 12.97
CA GLN A 51 -7.95 -1.60 13.79
C GLN A 51 -7.73 -1.33 15.28
N GLU A 52 -6.59 -0.75 15.69
CA GLU A 52 -6.31 -0.41 17.09
C GLU A 52 -7.28 0.62 17.64
N ALA A 53 -7.74 1.55 16.81
CA ALA A 53 -8.74 2.54 17.18
C ALA A 53 -10.17 1.98 17.29
N GLY A 54 -10.39 0.70 16.95
CA GLY A 54 -11.70 0.06 17.00
C GLY A 54 -12.67 0.48 15.88
N TYR A 55 -12.18 1.17 14.84
CA TYR A 55 -13.00 1.59 13.70
C TYR A 55 -13.20 0.50 12.65
N SER A 56 -12.39 -0.56 12.69
CA SER A 56 -12.49 -1.72 11.84
C SER A 56 -12.44 -2.97 12.69
N GLU A 57 -13.34 -3.92 12.42
CA GLU A 57 -13.26 -5.27 12.97
C GLU A 57 -12.42 -6.19 12.06
N ARG A 58 -12.32 -5.85 10.77
CA ARG A 58 -11.67 -6.67 9.73
C ARG A 58 -10.62 -5.85 8.97
N PRO A 59 -9.36 -5.84 9.45
CA PRO A 59 -8.31 -4.96 8.93
C PRO A 59 -7.99 -5.24 7.45
N TRP A 60 -8.19 -6.48 7.01
CA TRP A 60 -8.01 -6.90 5.62
C TRP A 60 -8.91 -6.14 4.64
N ARG A 61 -10.17 -5.85 5.00
CA ARG A 61 -11.08 -5.12 4.09
C ARG A 61 -10.62 -3.68 3.87
N LEU A 62 -10.08 -3.04 4.90
CA LEU A 62 -9.49 -1.71 4.76
C LEU A 62 -8.22 -1.77 3.90
N LEU A 63 -7.36 -2.76 4.12
CA LEU A 63 -6.18 -2.98 3.29
C LEU A 63 -6.55 -3.18 1.81
N ALA A 64 -7.62 -3.94 1.51
CA ALA A 64 -8.13 -4.07 0.16
C ALA A 64 -8.58 -2.72 -0.42
N GLY A 65 -9.32 -1.91 0.34
CA GLY A 65 -9.74 -0.57 -0.09
C GLY A 65 -8.54 0.32 -0.44
N LEU A 66 -7.52 0.35 0.42
CA LEU A 66 -6.27 1.08 0.14
C LEU A 66 -5.52 0.51 -1.07
N GLY A 67 -5.53 -0.82 -1.24
CA GLY A 67 -4.99 -1.49 -2.42
C GLY A 67 -5.67 -1.06 -3.71
N VAL A 68 -7.00 -1.00 -3.74
CA VAL A 68 -7.77 -0.48 -4.89
C VAL A 68 -7.37 0.96 -5.21
N VAL A 69 -7.24 1.81 -4.19
CA VAL A 69 -6.81 3.21 -4.37
C VAL A 69 -5.43 3.29 -5.01
N LEU A 70 -4.46 2.49 -4.53
CA LEU A 70 -3.11 2.46 -5.11
C LEU A 70 -3.12 1.96 -6.56
N VAL A 71 -3.89 0.91 -6.88
CA VAL A 71 -4.03 0.44 -8.27
C VAL A 71 -4.62 1.54 -9.15
N ALA A 72 -5.67 2.22 -8.69
CA ALA A 72 -6.31 3.30 -9.44
C ALA A 72 -5.36 4.48 -9.69
N VAL A 73 -4.60 4.90 -8.67
CA VAL A 73 -3.61 5.98 -8.79
C VAL A 73 -2.46 5.58 -9.72
N GLY A 74 -1.91 4.36 -9.56
CA GLY A 74 -0.85 3.88 -10.43
C GLY A 74 -1.28 3.76 -11.89
N ALA A 75 -2.48 3.23 -12.14
CA ALA A 75 -3.07 3.16 -13.47
C ALA A 75 -3.34 4.55 -14.06
N TRP A 76 -3.82 5.50 -13.24
CA TRP A 76 -4.00 6.89 -13.65
C TRP A 76 -2.68 7.52 -14.09
N VAL A 77 -1.61 7.34 -13.32
CA VAL A 77 -0.26 7.85 -13.68
C VAL A 77 0.25 7.25 -14.99
N VAL A 78 0.07 5.94 -15.21
CA VAL A 78 0.49 5.31 -16.48
C VAL A 78 -0.34 5.84 -17.65
N THR A 79 -1.65 5.91 -17.49
CA THR A 79 -2.58 6.32 -18.56
C THR A 79 -2.55 7.82 -18.84
N SER A 80 -2.13 8.67 -17.90
CA SER A 80 -1.91 10.10 -18.17
C SER A 80 -0.75 10.35 -19.13
N GLN A 81 0.24 9.45 -19.15
CA GLN A 81 1.41 9.56 -20.02
C GLN A 81 1.22 8.85 -21.37
N THR A 82 0.48 7.74 -21.38
CA THR A 82 0.43 6.81 -22.53
C THR A 82 -0.97 6.67 -23.14
N GLY A 83 -1.98 7.28 -22.52
CA GLY A 83 -3.39 6.98 -22.81
C GLY A 83 -3.73 5.54 -22.44
N VAL A 84 -4.73 4.96 -23.12
CA VAL A 84 -5.11 3.54 -22.97
C VAL A 84 -4.45 2.68 -24.08
N ASN A 85 -3.31 3.14 -24.62
CA ASN A 85 -2.64 2.49 -25.75
C ASN A 85 -1.51 1.57 -25.26
N VAL A 86 -1.68 0.26 -25.46
CA VAL A 86 -0.70 -0.76 -25.04
C VAL A 86 0.67 -0.58 -25.71
N ALA A 87 0.71 -0.21 -27.00
CA ALA A 87 1.98 0.02 -27.69
C ALA A 87 2.75 1.22 -27.11
N ALA A 88 2.03 2.26 -26.69
CA ALA A 88 2.64 3.41 -26.01
C ALA A 88 3.18 3.05 -24.62
N VAL A 89 2.46 2.20 -23.87
CA VAL A 89 2.95 1.66 -22.59
C VAL A 89 4.23 0.86 -22.78
N LEU A 90 4.26 -0.06 -23.75
CA LEU A 90 5.44 -0.87 -24.04
C LEU A 90 6.64 -0.01 -24.45
N GLY A 91 6.43 0.96 -25.34
CA GLY A 91 7.48 1.90 -25.74
C GLY A 91 8.02 2.74 -24.58
N ALA A 92 7.16 3.16 -23.65
CA ALA A 92 7.58 3.90 -22.47
C ALA A 92 8.38 3.02 -21.48
N VAL A 93 8.02 1.74 -21.35
CA VAL A 93 8.78 0.78 -20.52
C VAL A 93 10.15 0.50 -21.15
N ASP A 94 10.21 0.24 -22.45
CA ASP A 94 11.47 0.02 -23.18
C ASP A 94 12.38 1.26 -23.15
N GLY A 95 11.78 2.45 -23.25
CA GLY A 95 12.47 3.73 -23.11
C GLY A 95 12.83 4.11 -21.67
N ALA A 96 12.50 3.25 -20.69
CA ALA A 96 12.70 3.49 -19.26
C ALA A 96 12.13 4.84 -18.77
N ASP A 97 10.94 5.22 -19.26
CA ASP A 97 10.25 6.42 -18.83
C ASP A 97 9.97 6.34 -17.33
N THR A 98 10.67 7.20 -16.60
CA THR A 98 10.66 7.21 -15.14
C THR A 98 9.26 7.43 -14.56
N ILE A 99 8.38 8.19 -15.22
CA ILE A 99 7.03 8.45 -14.70
C ILE A 99 6.15 7.21 -14.85
N VAL A 100 6.25 6.52 -15.99
CA VAL A 100 5.53 5.28 -16.23
C VAL A 100 5.98 4.18 -15.26
N LEU A 101 7.29 4.03 -15.06
CA LEU A 101 7.85 3.06 -14.11
C LEU A 101 7.44 3.35 -12.64
N ARG A 102 7.30 4.63 -12.27
CA ARG A 102 6.72 5.04 -10.98
C ARG A 102 5.24 4.68 -10.86
N GLY A 103 4.46 4.89 -11.92
CA GLY A 103 3.07 4.44 -11.96
C GLY A 103 2.94 2.93 -11.75
N PHE A 104 3.83 2.15 -12.35
CA PHE A 104 3.90 0.69 -12.16
C PHE A 104 4.24 0.28 -10.72
N SER A 105 5.18 0.95 -10.05
CA SER A 105 5.50 0.61 -8.65
C SER A 105 4.33 0.89 -7.70
N ILE A 106 3.60 1.99 -7.92
CA ILE A 106 2.38 2.32 -7.17
C ILE A 106 1.29 1.27 -7.42
N ALA A 107 1.04 0.94 -8.69
CA ALA A 107 0.04 -0.06 -9.05
C ALA A 107 0.38 -1.46 -8.48
N ALA A 108 1.66 -1.85 -8.57
CA ALA A 108 2.13 -3.13 -8.04
C ALA A 108 1.97 -3.23 -6.53
N ALA A 109 2.27 -2.17 -5.77
CA ALA A 109 2.00 -2.12 -4.33
C ALA A 109 0.51 -2.34 -4.04
N GLY A 110 -0.37 -1.72 -4.82
CA GLY A 110 -1.82 -1.94 -4.72
C GLY A 110 -2.23 -3.37 -5.00
N VAL A 111 -1.71 -3.98 -6.07
CA VAL A 111 -1.97 -5.40 -6.41
C VAL A 111 -1.50 -6.33 -5.29
N ILE A 112 -0.32 -6.09 -4.73
CA ILE A 112 0.22 -6.89 -3.63
C ILE A 112 -0.63 -6.71 -2.37
N ALA A 113 -1.08 -5.50 -2.05
CA ALA A 113 -1.98 -5.25 -0.92
C ALA A 113 -3.33 -5.98 -1.10
N LEU A 114 -3.87 -6.02 -2.31
CA LEU A 114 -5.07 -6.78 -2.64
C LEU A 114 -4.85 -8.29 -2.47
N ALA A 115 -3.73 -8.81 -2.95
CA ALA A 115 -3.38 -10.23 -2.78
C ALA A 115 -3.20 -10.58 -1.30
N ALA A 116 -2.51 -9.73 -0.53
CA ALA A 116 -2.34 -9.89 0.91
C ALA A 116 -3.68 -9.86 1.65
N SER A 117 -4.59 -8.94 1.26
CA SER A 117 -5.94 -8.91 1.81
C SER A 117 -6.73 -10.18 1.48
N ALA A 118 -6.68 -10.67 0.25
CA ALA A 118 -7.40 -11.87 -0.14
C ALA A 118 -6.90 -13.09 0.64
N ALA A 119 -5.57 -13.22 0.79
CA ALA A 119 -4.95 -14.25 1.60
C ALA A 119 -5.36 -14.12 3.08
N GLY A 120 -5.36 -12.91 3.63
CA GLY A 120 -5.77 -12.65 5.01
C GLY A 120 -7.23 -13.01 5.29
N VAL A 121 -8.14 -12.67 4.38
CA VAL A 121 -9.55 -13.07 4.47
C VAL A 121 -9.70 -14.59 4.41
N ALA A 122 -9.00 -15.26 3.49
CA ALA A 122 -9.11 -16.72 3.35
C ALA A 122 -8.56 -17.49 4.56
N VAL A 123 -7.47 -17.02 5.17
CA VAL A 123 -6.79 -17.70 6.29
C VAL A 123 -7.41 -17.34 7.64
N VAL A 124 -7.82 -16.08 7.85
CA VAL A 124 -8.28 -15.61 9.16
C VAL A 124 -9.80 -15.68 9.32
N ASP A 125 -10.56 -15.31 8.27
CA ASP A 125 -12.04 -15.31 8.33
C ASP A 125 -12.63 -16.67 7.89
N GLY A 126 -11.80 -17.57 7.35
CA GLY A 126 -12.22 -18.85 6.78
C GLY A 126 -12.30 -20.02 7.77
N ASP A 127 -11.82 -19.87 9.00
CA ASP A 127 -11.81 -20.95 10.00
C ASP A 127 -13.17 -21.08 10.70
N PRO A 128 -13.96 -22.16 10.46
CA PRO A 128 -15.27 -22.36 11.10
C PRO A 128 -15.18 -22.66 12.60
N PHE A 129 -13.98 -22.82 13.15
CA PHE A 129 -13.71 -23.15 14.56
C PHE A 129 -13.14 -21.98 15.37
N ALA A 130 -13.01 -20.79 14.78
CA ALA A 130 -12.42 -19.61 15.42
C ALA A 130 -13.43 -18.73 16.19
N ALA A 131 -14.67 -19.21 16.40
CA ALA A 131 -15.73 -18.52 17.15
C ALA A 131 -15.95 -19.12 18.54
#